data_AF-A0AAD7ZC42-F1
#
_entry.id   AF-A0AAD7ZC42-F1
#
_cell.length_a   1.000
_cell.length_b   1.000
_cell.length_c   1.000
_cell.angle_alpha   90.00
_cell.angle_beta   90.00
_cell.angle_gamma   90.00
#
_symmetry.space_group_name_H-M   'P 1'
#
loop_
_entity.id
_entity.type
_entity.pdbx_description
1 polymer ?
#
loop_
_entity_poly.entity_id
_entity_poly.type
_entity_poly.pdbx_seq_one_letter_code
_entity_poly.pdbx_strand_id
1 'polypeptide(L)'
;MNALVVKSFSVYLACLFIGYVIAAQDSYCFRFTWMGPSFNNESYANMNETESCENTYPGACRDPMVITKDGSPPDYELMWNTLPREQIACRLSSGYVCAKWTSLFEDSVEYTMHLCTRITVEGEGAMTSGCITSTANNTRRTELCACRTYPGNNTPCNLAPHVYHSTMTPVILTALPVIIYSLT
;
A
#
# COMPACT_ATOMS: atom_id res chain seq x y z
N MET A 1 24.91 -49.66 -6.97
CA MET A 1 23.84 -48.79 -6.42
C MET A 1 24.53 -47.59 -5.78
N ASN A 2 23.94 -46.38 -5.82
CA ASN A 2 24.27 -45.22 -4.95
C ASN A 2 25.10 -44.03 -5.48
N ALA A 3 25.08 -43.72 -6.78
CA ALA A 3 25.50 -42.38 -7.25
C ALA A 3 24.32 -41.53 -7.77
N LEU A 4 23.31 -42.17 -8.38
CA LEU A 4 22.14 -41.49 -8.93
C LEU A 4 21.17 -40.98 -7.85
N VAL A 5 21.04 -41.73 -6.75
CA VAL A 5 20.12 -41.41 -5.63
C VAL A 5 20.59 -40.19 -4.84
N VAL A 6 21.91 -40.01 -4.70
CA VAL A 6 22.52 -38.90 -3.95
C VAL A 6 22.36 -37.56 -4.67
N LYS A 7 22.46 -37.54 -6.00
CA LYS A 7 22.22 -36.33 -6.80
C LYS A 7 20.76 -35.88 -6.72
N SER A 8 19.82 -36.82 -6.75
CA SER A 8 18.39 -36.54 -6.64
C SER A 8 18.03 -35.92 -5.28
N PHE A 9 18.53 -36.49 -4.18
CA PHE A 9 18.28 -35.98 -2.83
C PHE A 9 18.86 -34.58 -2.59
N SER A 10 20.04 -34.31 -3.16
CA SER A 10 20.73 -33.02 -3.01
C SER A 10 20.02 -31.90 -3.79
N VAL A 11 19.45 -32.18 -4.96
CA VAL A 11 18.62 -31.24 -5.72
C VAL A 11 17.29 -30.96 -5.02
N TYR A 12 16.65 -31.98 -4.44
CA TYR A 12 15.41 -31.80 -3.66
C TYR A 12 15.64 -30.93 -2.41
N LEU A 13 16.73 -31.15 -1.67
CA LEU A 13 17.09 -30.28 -0.55
C LEU A 13 17.39 -28.85 -1.00
N ALA A 14 18.11 -28.66 -2.10
CA ALA A 14 18.39 -27.33 -2.64
C ALA A 14 17.10 -26.60 -3.07
N CYS A 15 16.17 -27.29 -3.73
CA CYS A 15 14.86 -26.72 -4.10
C CYS A 15 14.00 -26.39 -2.87
N LEU A 16 14.03 -27.23 -1.82
CA LEU A 16 13.34 -26.95 -0.56
C LEU A 16 13.95 -25.73 0.16
N PHE A 17 15.28 -25.60 0.18
CA PHE A 17 15.96 -24.43 0.75
C PHE A 17 15.69 -23.15 -0.07
N ILE A 18 15.78 -23.20 -1.40
CA ILE A 18 15.49 -22.05 -2.26
C ILE A 18 14.02 -21.64 -2.15
N GLY A 19 13.10 -22.61 -2.10
CA GLY A 19 11.67 -22.36 -1.85
C GLY A 19 11.39 -21.74 -0.48
N TYR A 20 12.16 -22.13 0.56
CA TYR A 20 12.04 -21.55 1.90
C TYR A 20 12.56 -20.11 1.97
N VAL A 21 13.65 -19.79 1.29
CA VAL A 21 14.25 -18.44 1.29
C VAL A 21 13.38 -17.43 0.52
N ILE A 22 12.67 -17.86 -0.53
CA ILE A 22 11.73 -16.98 -1.27
C ILE A 22 10.45 -16.71 -0.47
N ALA A 23 10.10 -17.57 0.50
CA ALA A 23 8.82 -17.51 1.22
C ALA A 23 8.76 -16.52 2.40
N ALA A 24 9.86 -15.84 2.76
CA ALA A 24 9.94 -15.05 3.99
C ALA A 24 10.06 -13.54 3.79
N GLN A 25 9.64 -12.99 2.64
CA GLN A 25 9.66 -11.54 2.45
C GLN A 25 8.30 -10.95 2.84
N ASP A 26 8.31 -10.11 3.88
CA ASP A 26 7.11 -9.49 4.42
C ASP A 26 6.61 -8.36 3.52
N SER A 27 5.29 -8.31 3.32
CA SER A 27 4.60 -7.19 2.69
C SER A 27 4.06 -6.24 3.76
N TYR A 28 4.15 -4.93 3.50
CA TYR A 28 3.72 -3.88 4.44
C TYR A 28 2.75 -2.89 3.79
N CYS A 29 1.96 -2.22 4.63
CA CYS A 29 1.23 -1.00 4.29
C CYS A 29 1.70 0.16 5.17
N PHE A 30 1.68 1.38 4.65
CA PHE A 30 1.77 2.54 5.53
C PHE A 30 0.57 2.57 6.48
N ARG A 31 0.84 3.01 7.72
CA ARG A 31 -0.12 3.17 8.80
C ARG A 31 0.22 4.42 9.61
N PHE A 32 -0.40 5.53 9.25
CA PHE A 32 -0.27 6.83 9.91
C PHE A 32 -1.34 7.78 9.34
N THR A 33 -1.47 8.97 9.91
CA THR A 33 -2.30 10.04 9.33
C THR A 33 -1.50 11.30 9.07
N TRP A 34 -1.49 11.76 7.83
CA TRP A 34 -1.01 13.08 7.48
C TRP A 34 -2.12 14.11 7.66
N MET A 35 -1.84 15.16 8.44
CA MET A 35 -2.83 16.16 8.84
C MET A 35 -3.18 17.19 7.76
N GLY A 36 -2.63 17.06 6.56
CA GLY A 36 -2.93 17.95 5.46
C GLY A 36 -2.20 19.31 5.52
N PRO A 37 -2.44 20.18 4.53
CA PRO A 37 -1.70 21.43 4.33
C PRO A 37 -1.94 22.48 5.42
N SER A 38 -3.08 22.42 6.12
CA SER A 38 -3.42 23.37 7.19
C SER A 38 -2.57 23.18 8.46
N PHE A 39 -1.88 22.05 8.58
CA PHE A 39 -0.98 21.74 9.68
C PHE A 39 0.45 21.91 9.16
N ASN A 40 1.00 23.11 9.34
CA ASN A 40 2.33 23.51 8.87
C ASN A 40 3.18 24.05 10.03
N ASN A 41 4.34 24.66 9.77
CA ASN A 41 5.22 25.23 10.81
C ASN A 41 4.51 26.14 11.82
N GLU A 42 3.53 26.94 11.39
CA GLU A 42 2.82 27.88 12.27
C GLU A 42 1.83 27.15 13.19
N SER A 43 1.14 26.15 12.64
CA SER A 43 0.21 25.29 13.39
C SER A 43 0.96 24.34 14.34
N TYR A 44 2.07 23.76 13.87
CA TYR A 44 2.90 22.78 14.59
C TYR A 44 3.62 23.36 15.80
N ALA A 45 4.02 24.64 15.75
CA ALA A 45 4.69 25.30 16.87
C ALA A 45 3.84 25.34 18.15
N ASN A 46 2.52 25.17 18.02
CA ASN A 46 1.57 25.14 19.13
C ASN A 46 1.15 23.72 19.55
N MET A 47 1.65 22.68 18.86
CA MET A 47 1.29 21.30 19.09
C MET A 47 2.22 20.65 20.11
N ASN A 48 1.65 19.87 21.04
CA ASN A 48 2.44 19.13 22.03
C ASN A 48 2.89 17.78 21.45
N GLU A 49 4.06 17.27 21.86
CA GLU A 49 4.61 15.99 21.38
C GLU A 49 3.71 14.79 21.70
N THR A 50 2.76 14.94 22.62
CA THR A 50 1.76 13.93 23.00
C THR A 50 0.43 14.06 22.27
N GLU A 51 0.28 14.98 21.32
CA GLU A 51 -0.96 15.15 20.58
C GLU A 51 -1.21 13.97 19.64
N SER A 52 -2.31 13.28 19.89
CA SER A 52 -2.91 12.31 18.97
C SER A 52 -3.76 13.06 17.97
N CYS A 53 -3.77 12.58 16.73
CA CYS A 53 -4.66 13.14 15.72
C CYS A 53 -6.15 12.91 16.02
N GLU A 54 -6.47 11.99 16.96
CA GLU A 54 -7.83 11.78 17.48
C GLU A 54 -8.38 13.03 18.17
N ASN A 55 -7.52 13.88 18.75
CA ASN A 55 -7.94 15.14 19.38
C ASN A 55 -8.46 16.15 18.34
N THR A 56 -7.94 16.07 17.11
CA THR A 56 -8.33 16.96 16.01
C THR A 56 -9.45 16.35 15.17
N TYR A 57 -9.39 15.06 14.88
CA TYR A 57 -10.32 14.32 14.04
C TYR A 57 -10.87 13.08 14.77
N PRO A 58 -11.78 13.26 15.74
CA PRO A 58 -12.30 12.16 16.55
C PRO A 58 -12.97 11.09 15.69
N GLY A 59 -12.54 9.83 15.86
CA GLY A 59 -13.05 8.65 15.17
C GLY A 59 -12.64 8.54 13.70
N ALA A 60 -11.95 9.55 13.16
CA ALA A 60 -11.63 9.66 11.73
C ALA A 60 -10.11 9.63 11.46
N CYS A 61 -9.31 9.30 12.47
CA CYS A 61 -7.85 9.31 12.39
C CYS A 61 -7.16 8.08 12.99
N ARG A 62 -5.91 7.85 12.58
CA ARG A 62 -5.02 6.83 13.15
C ARG A 62 -3.59 7.33 13.38
N ASP A 63 -3.11 7.09 14.59
CA ASP A 63 -1.73 7.39 14.96
C ASP A 63 -0.70 6.43 14.31
N PRO A 64 0.53 6.91 14.06
CA PRO A 64 1.01 8.25 14.41
C PRO A 64 0.48 9.36 13.50
N MET A 65 0.40 10.56 14.06
CA MET A 65 0.17 11.79 13.32
C MET A 65 1.47 12.23 12.61
N VAL A 66 1.35 12.65 11.36
CA VAL A 66 2.45 13.18 10.53
C VAL A 66 2.08 14.57 10.05
N ILE A 67 3.01 15.50 10.25
CA ILE A 67 2.86 16.92 9.89
C ILE A 67 4.07 17.33 9.07
N THR A 68 3.82 18.04 7.98
CA THR A 68 4.84 18.56 7.07
C THR A 68 4.96 20.06 7.22
N LYS A 69 6.20 20.57 7.23
CA LYS A 69 6.47 21.97 7.58
C LYS A 69 5.90 22.98 6.57
N ASP A 70 5.83 22.58 5.31
CA ASP A 70 5.37 23.35 4.16
C ASP A 70 3.94 23.00 3.74
N GLY A 71 3.28 22.09 4.45
CA GLY A 71 1.94 21.61 4.11
C GLY A 71 1.88 20.74 2.85
N SER A 72 3.01 20.31 2.28
CA SER A 72 3.01 19.32 1.20
C SER A 72 2.69 17.93 1.75
N PRO A 73 2.26 16.96 0.93
CA PRO A 73 2.28 15.56 1.36
C PRO A 73 3.68 15.13 1.83
N PRO A 74 3.79 14.19 2.78
CA PRO A 74 5.08 13.74 3.27
C PRO A 74 5.85 12.99 2.18
N ASP A 75 7.18 13.06 2.24
CA ASP A 75 8.04 12.24 1.40
C ASP A 75 7.99 10.78 1.87
N TYR A 76 7.09 10.00 1.26
CA TYR A 76 6.86 8.60 1.59
C TYR A 76 8.10 7.74 1.39
N GLU A 77 8.94 8.04 0.39
CA GLU A 77 10.15 7.27 0.12
C GLU A 77 11.21 7.55 1.18
N LEU A 78 11.41 8.82 1.55
CA LEU A 78 12.29 9.19 2.65
C LEU A 78 11.81 8.59 3.97
N MET A 79 10.53 8.72 4.29
CA MET A 79 9.95 8.12 5.50
C MET A 79 10.19 6.62 5.54
N TRP A 80 9.96 5.94 4.42
CA TRP A 80 10.22 4.52 4.32
C TRP A 80 11.71 4.19 4.48
N ASN A 81 12.62 5.00 3.94
CA ASN A 81 14.05 4.66 4.04
C ASN A 81 14.67 5.04 5.39
N THR A 82 14.04 5.92 6.18
CA THR A 82 14.62 6.49 7.41
C THR A 82 13.95 6.06 8.71
N LEU A 83 12.63 5.80 8.69
CA LEU A 83 11.87 5.51 9.91
C LEU A 83 11.74 4.00 10.16
N PRO A 84 11.74 3.57 11.43
CA PRO A 84 11.43 2.19 11.79
C PRO A 84 10.05 1.76 11.30
N ARG A 85 9.96 0.55 10.77
CA ARG A 85 8.77 0.01 10.09
C ARG A 85 7.56 0.01 11.03
N GLU A 86 7.76 -0.39 12.27
CA GLU A 86 6.75 -0.48 13.33
C GLU A 86 6.10 0.87 13.69
N GLN A 87 6.77 1.98 13.40
CA GLN A 87 6.23 3.31 13.67
C GLN A 87 5.25 3.76 12.60
N ILE A 88 5.58 3.54 11.33
CA ILE A 88 4.86 4.13 10.19
C ILE A 88 4.15 3.10 9.31
N ALA A 89 4.28 1.82 9.61
CA ALA A 89 3.76 0.74 8.80
C ALA A 89 3.24 -0.43 9.65
N CYS A 90 2.49 -1.30 9.00
CA CYS A 90 2.01 -2.55 9.55
C CYS A 90 2.28 -3.68 8.57
N ARG A 91 2.65 -4.84 9.10
CA ARG A 91 2.79 -6.06 8.30
C ARG A 91 1.41 -6.48 7.78
N LEU A 92 1.33 -6.79 6.50
CA LEU A 92 0.09 -7.15 5.83
C LEU A 92 -0.28 -8.61 6.14
N SER A 93 -1.35 -8.79 6.91
CA SER A 93 -1.90 -10.10 7.26
C SER A 93 -2.86 -10.62 6.19
N SER A 94 -3.15 -11.93 6.21
CA SER A 94 -4.11 -12.53 5.28
C SER A 94 -5.50 -11.87 5.36
N GLY A 95 -6.04 -11.53 4.19
CA GLY A 95 -7.33 -10.86 4.02
C GLY A 95 -7.32 -9.36 4.30
N TYR A 96 -6.18 -8.76 4.66
CA TYR A 96 -6.04 -7.30 4.76
C TYR A 96 -5.52 -6.72 3.43
N VAL A 97 -5.77 -5.42 3.25
CA VAL A 97 -5.33 -4.59 2.13
C VAL A 97 -4.70 -3.31 2.66
N CYS A 98 -3.85 -2.69 1.85
CA CYS A 98 -3.38 -1.35 2.11
C CYS A 98 -4.45 -0.36 1.65
N ALA A 99 -4.83 0.55 2.53
CA ALA A 99 -5.81 1.58 2.22
C ALA A 99 -5.21 2.98 2.38
N LYS A 100 -5.72 3.91 1.56
CA LYS A 100 -5.52 5.35 1.68
C LYS A 100 -6.89 6.00 1.70
N TRP A 101 -7.18 6.73 2.77
CA TRP A 101 -8.40 7.49 2.98
C TRP A 101 -8.06 8.98 2.96
N THR A 102 -8.59 9.71 1.99
CA THR A 102 -8.36 11.15 1.83
C THR A 102 -9.67 11.88 2.11
N SER A 103 -9.68 12.77 3.12
CA SER A 103 -10.78 13.72 3.33
C SER A 103 -10.47 15.02 2.61
N LEU A 104 -11.44 15.54 1.87
CA LEU A 104 -11.34 16.80 1.15
C LEU A 104 -12.50 17.72 1.56
N PHE A 105 -12.19 19.00 1.74
CA PHE A 105 -13.17 20.09 1.89
C PHE A 105 -12.91 21.12 0.79
N GLU A 106 -13.92 21.37 -0.05
CA GLU A 106 -13.81 22.29 -1.21
C GLU A 106 -12.58 21.98 -2.09
N ASP A 107 -12.37 20.70 -2.40
CA ASP A 107 -11.24 20.15 -3.18
C ASP A 107 -9.84 20.33 -2.54
N SER A 108 -9.74 20.91 -1.34
CA SER A 108 -8.51 20.91 -0.54
C SER A 108 -8.47 19.70 0.38
N VAL A 109 -7.31 19.05 0.50
CA VAL A 109 -7.12 17.94 1.46
C VAL A 109 -7.25 18.48 2.89
N GLU A 110 -8.11 17.87 3.69
CA GLU A 110 -8.16 18.08 5.14
C GLU A 110 -7.15 17.18 5.84
N TYR A 111 -7.19 15.86 5.57
CA TYR A 111 -6.21 14.90 6.07
C TYR A 111 -6.16 13.67 5.16
N THR A 112 -5.08 12.89 5.27
CA THR A 112 -4.92 11.61 4.58
C THR A 112 -4.49 10.54 5.57
N MET A 113 -5.29 9.48 5.70
CA MET A 113 -5.03 8.35 6.59
C MET A 113 -4.62 7.11 5.79
N HIS A 114 -3.51 6.49 6.20
CA HIS A 114 -2.99 5.25 5.63
C HIS A 114 -3.25 4.10 6.59
N LEU A 115 -3.70 2.94 6.09
CA LEU A 115 -4.15 1.83 6.92
C LEU A 115 -3.75 0.44 6.38
N CYS A 116 -3.54 -0.51 7.29
CA CYS A 116 -3.83 -1.93 7.02
C CYS A 116 -5.26 -2.21 7.46
N THR A 117 -6.16 -2.51 6.54
CA THR A 117 -7.56 -2.77 6.89
C THR A 117 -8.21 -3.80 5.98
N ARG A 118 -9.46 -4.14 6.26
CA ARG A 118 -10.35 -4.85 5.36
C ARG A 118 -11.41 -3.87 4.89
N ILE A 119 -11.66 -3.83 3.59
CA ILE A 119 -12.65 -2.93 3.01
C ILE A 119 -13.76 -3.81 2.43
N THR A 120 -14.99 -3.46 2.76
CA THR A 120 -16.19 -4.05 2.16
C THR A 120 -17.01 -2.94 1.53
N VAL A 121 -17.38 -3.13 0.28
CA VAL A 121 -18.26 -2.23 -0.46
C VAL A 121 -19.65 -2.87 -0.48
N GLU A 122 -20.67 -2.08 -0.13
CA GLU A 122 -22.05 -2.53 -0.12
C GLU A 122 -22.44 -3.04 -1.51
N GLY A 123 -23.00 -4.25 -1.59
CA GLY A 123 -23.39 -4.87 -2.86
C GLY A 123 -22.25 -5.51 -3.67
N GLU A 124 -20.98 -5.21 -3.39
CA GLU A 124 -19.82 -5.71 -4.15
C GLU A 124 -18.92 -6.66 -3.35
N GLY A 125 -19.00 -6.62 -2.01
CA GLY A 125 -18.23 -7.49 -1.13
C GLY A 125 -16.84 -6.94 -0.81
N ALA A 126 -15.84 -7.81 -0.67
CA ALA A 126 -14.51 -7.42 -0.22
C ALA A 126 -13.72 -6.68 -1.32
N MET A 127 -13.35 -5.44 -1.06
CA MET A 127 -12.53 -4.63 -1.98
C MET A 127 -11.06 -4.95 -1.76
N THR A 128 -10.39 -5.43 -2.81
CA THR A 128 -8.96 -5.77 -2.78
C THR A 128 -8.08 -4.73 -3.47
N SER A 129 -8.67 -3.92 -4.35
CA SER A 129 -7.96 -2.91 -5.11
C SER A 129 -8.94 -1.88 -5.72
N GLY A 130 -8.45 -0.71 -6.14
CA GLY A 130 -9.25 0.36 -6.78
C GLY A 130 -9.52 1.55 -5.86
N CYS A 131 -10.37 2.49 -6.29
CA CYS A 131 -10.77 3.65 -5.49
C CYS A 131 -12.28 3.87 -5.58
N ILE A 132 -12.87 4.31 -4.48
CA ILE A 132 -14.26 4.77 -4.40
C ILE A 132 -14.29 6.16 -3.80
N THR A 133 -15.29 6.95 -4.19
CA THR A 133 -15.50 8.29 -3.66
C THR A 133 -16.89 8.41 -3.06
N SER A 134 -16.99 9.11 -1.94
CA SER A 134 -18.27 9.50 -1.33
C SER A 134 -18.29 11.01 -1.12
N THR A 135 -19.47 11.63 -1.22
CA THR A 135 -19.64 13.07 -0.97
C THR A 135 -20.57 13.24 0.23
N ALA A 136 -20.08 13.86 1.28
CA ALA A 136 -20.84 14.28 2.44
C ALA A 136 -21.22 15.75 2.30
N ASN A 137 -22.52 16.05 2.21
CA ASN A 137 -23.07 17.41 2.26
C ASN A 137 -22.57 18.38 1.17
N ASN A 138 -22.28 17.89 -0.04
CA ASN A 138 -21.85 18.65 -1.23
C ASN A 138 -20.50 19.40 -1.13
N THR A 139 -19.95 19.61 0.07
CA THR A 139 -18.69 20.34 0.29
C THR A 139 -17.55 19.44 0.75
N ARG A 140 -17.86 18.33 1.43
CA ARG A 140 -16.87 17.33 1.83
C ARG A 140 -16.90 16.12 0.92
N ARG A 141 -15.74 15.72 0.43
CA ARG A 141 -15.56 14.50 -0.36
C ARG A 141 -14.56 13.60 0.35
N THR A 142 -14.83 12.32 0.31
CA THR A 142 -13.90 11.30 0.78
C THR A 142 -13.51 10.42 -0.40
N GLU A 143 -12.22 10.16 -0.55
CA GLU A 143 -11.68 9.16 -1.46
C GLU A 143 -11.07 8.02 -0.63
N LEU A 144 -11.51 6.78 -0.89
CA LEU A 144 -10.95 5.58 -0.29
C LEU A 144 -10.38 4.70 -1.40
N CYS A 145 -9.06 4.52 -1.38
CA CYS A 145 -8.37 3.62 -2.29
C CYS A 145 -7.81 2.40 -1.57
N ALA A 146 -7.88 1.24 -2.22
CA ALA A 146 -7.33 -0.02 -1.79
C ALA A 146 -6.25 -0.50 -2.77
N CYS A 147 -5.23 -1.17 -2.25
CA CYS A 147 -4.24 -1.88 -3.04
C CYS A 147 -3.58 -2.98 -2.22
N ARG A 148 -2.83 -3.86 -2.89
CA ARG A 148 -2.08 -4.94 -2.23
C ARG A 148 -0.58 -4.79 -2.51
N THR A 149 0.21 -4.66 -1.45
CA THR A 149 1.66 -4.75 -1.53
C THR A 149 2.07 -6.22 -1.64
N TYR A 150 2.99 -6.54 -2.54
CA TYR A 150 3.53 -7.90 -2.71
C TYR A 150 4.91 -8.05 -2.07
N PRO A 151 5.27 -9.25 -1.57
CA PRO A 151 6.63 -9.59 -1.14
C PRO A 151 7.68 -9.18 -2.17
N GLY A 152 8.78 -8.57 -1.72
CA GLY A 152 9.85 -8.09 -2.60
C GLY A 152 9.64 -6.73 -3.23
N ASN A 153 8.46 -6.12 -3.06
CA ASN A 153 8.30 -4.71 -3.35
C ASN A 153 8.95 -3.88 -2.24
N ASN A 154 9.78 -2.90 -2.62
CA ASN A 154 10.51 -2.12 -1.66
C ASN A 154 9.60 -1.18 -0.88
N THR A 155 8.50 -0.65 -1.43
CA THR A 155 7.69 0.39 -0.77
C THR A 155 6.18 0.06 -0.79
N PRO A 156 5.42 0.33 0.28
CA PRO A 156 3.97 0.08 0.32
C PRO A 156 3.16 0.73 -0.80
N CYS A 157 2.18 0.03 -1.37
CA CYS A 157 1.41 0.56 -2.51
C CYS A 157 0.49 1.75 -2.16
N ASN A 158 0.14 1.95 -0.89
CA ASN A 158 -0.79 3.00 -0.47
C ASN A 158 -0.11 4.37 -0.33
N LEU A 159 0.89 4.67 -1.15
CA LEU A 159 1.59 5.97 -1.21
C LEU A 159 1.06 6.91 -2.29
N ALA A 160 0.35 6.39 -3.29
CA ALA A 160 0.03 7.17 -4.49
C ALA A 160 -0.89 8.38 -4.19
N PRO A 161 -0.66 9.56 -4.78
CA PRO A 161 -1.55 10.72 -4.68
C PRO A 161 -2.99 10.37 -5.08
N HIS A 162 -3.12 9.57 -6.14
CA HIS A 162 -4.31 8.84 -6.55
C HIS A 162 -3.90 7.41 -6.89
N VAL A 163 -4.61 6.40 -6.37
CA VAL A 163 -4.34 5.00 -6.75
C VAL A 163 -4.99 4.74 -8.10
N TYR A 164 -4.42 5.29 -9.18
CA TYR A 164 -4.67 4.77 -10.50
C TYR A 164 -3.94 3.44 -10.60
N HIS A 165 -4.70 2.36 -10.77
CA HIS A 165 -4.15 1.08 -11.20
C HIS A 165 -3.33 1.29 -12.47
N SER A 166 -2.01 1.13 -12.38
CA SER A 166 -1.23 0.77 -13.55
C SER A 166 -1.64 -0.66 -13.91
N THR A 167 -2.53 -0.78 -14.90
CA THR A 167 -2.76 -2.05 -15.56
C THR A 167 -1.50 -2.36 -16.39
N MET A 168 -0.47 -2.92 -15.74
CA MET A 168 0.53 -3.71 -16.46
C MET A 168 -0.21 -4.90 -17.05
N THR A 169 -0.72 -4.72 -18.26
CA THR A 169 -1.16 -5.80 -19.13
C THR A 169 0.10 -6.57 -19.53
N PRO A 170 0.24 -7.85 -19.15
CA PRO A 170 1.31 -8.65 -19.71
C PRO A 170 1.00 -8.82 -21.20
N VAL A 171 1.82 -8.20 -22.05
CA VAL A 171 1.82 -8.50 -23.48
C VAL A 171 2.33 -9.94 -23.61
N ILE A 172 1.40 -10.90 -23.62
CA ILE A 172 1.69 -12.28 -23.98
C ILE A 172 2.01 -12.24 -25.48
N LEU A 173 3.30 -12.20 -25.80
CA LEU A 173 3.79 -12.39 -27.16
C LEU A 173 3.53 -13.85 -27.54
N THR A 174 2.35 -14.12 -28.09
CA THR A 174 2.06 -15.42 -28.72
C THR A 174 2.91 -15.53 -29.97
N ALA A 175 4.06 -16.20 -29.86
CA ALA A 175 4.77 -16.70 -31.02
C ALA A 175 3.88 -17.73 -31.71
N LEU A 176 3.22 -17.33 -32.80
CA LEU A 176 2.60 -18.27 -33.72
C LEU A 176 3.72 -19.08 -34.40
N PRO A 177 3.74 -20.43 -34.29
CA PRO A 177 4.53 -21.20 -35.23
C PRO A 177 3.84 -21.08 -36.58
N VAL A 178 4.50 -20.42 -37.54
CA VAL A 178 4.13 -20.52 -38.94
C VAL A 178 4.31 -21.98 -39.33
N ILE A 179 3.18 -22.69 -39.32
CA ILE A 179 3.03 -24.00 -39.90
C ILE A 179 3.25 -23.82 -41.42
N ILE A 180 4.47 -24.06 -41.88
CA ILE A 180 4.75 -24.30 -43.30
C ILE A 180 4.25 -25.71 -43.61
N TYR A 181 2.94 -25.84 -43.78
CA TYR A 181 2.32 -26.93 -44.54
C TYR A 181 1.51 -26.30 -45.65
N SER A 182 2.18 -25.84 -46.70
CA SER A 182 1.71 -25.95 -48.09
C SER A 182 2.73 -25.32 -49.04
N LEU A 183 3.04 -26.06 -50.11
CA LEU A 183 3.86 -25.72 -51.28
C LEU A 183 5.36 -26.08 -51.20
N THR A 184 5.68 -27.38 -51.20
CA THR A 184 6.18 -28.13 -52.37
C THR A 184 6.34 -29.60 -52.02
#